data_AF-A0A8J8IRV5-F1
#
_entry.id   AF-A0A8J8IRV5-F1
#
_cell.length_a   1.000
_cell.length_b   1.000
_cell.length_c   1.000
_cell.angle_alpha   90.00
_cell.angle_beta   90.00
_cell.angle_gamma   90.00
#
_symmetry.space_group_name_H-M   'P 1'
#
loop_
_entity.id
_entity.type
_entity.pdbx_description
1 polymer ?
#
loop_
_entity_poly.entity_id
_entity_poly.type
_entity_poly.pdbx_seq_one_letter_code
_entity_poly.pdbx_strand_id
1 'polypeptide(L)'
;EFSWYQIEHNYGEVFFAFSASAIPLILPRSYATALLLAMAISDGVTGIIRHFYFKRHGFNVKLRKHWTGSLGYLVTAVIIAFIFLDASAMGKIGWAALLMLAEYQPWLDDNLAVPLVGSVLFLLY
;
A
#
# COMPACT_ATOMS: atom_id res chain seq x y z
N GLU A 1 -23.17 -7.88 -20.67
CA GLU A 1 -22.06 -8.85 -20.43
C GLU A 1 -20.78 -8.24 -19.85
N PHE A 2 -20.63 -6.91 -19.75
CA PHE A 2 -19.46 -6.27 -19.11
C PHE A 2 -19.72 -5.69 -17.70
N SER A 3 -20.86 -5.99 -17.08
CA SER A 3 -21.23 -5.45 -15.75
C SER A 3 -20.53 -6.13 -14.56
N TRP A 4 -19.61 -7.07 -14.81
CA TRP A 4 -18.96 -7.87 -13.77
C TRP A 4 -17.50 -7.50 -13.53
N TYR A 5 -16.83 -6.83 -14.48
CA TYR A 5 -15.38 -6.55 -14.37
C TYR A 5 -15.07 -5.19 -13.75
N GLN A 6 -15.96 -4.21 -13.90
CA GLN A 6 -15.71 -2.87 -13.41
C GLN A 6 -17.00 -2.32 -12.81
N ILE A 7 -17.01 -2.17 -11.48
CA ILE A 7 -18.05 -1.38 -10.82
C ILE A 7 -17.84 0.06 -11.28
N GLU A 8 -18.87 0.69 -11.83
CA GLU A 8 -18.82 2.08 -12.28
C GLU A 8 -18.27 2.96 -11.14
N HIS A 9 -17.19 3.71 -11.43
CA HIS A 9 -16.40 4.51 -10.47
C HIS A 9 -15.44 3.78 -9.49
N ASN A 10 -15.24 2.46 -9.60
CA ASN A 10 -14.18 1.76 -8.87
C ASN A 10 -12.99 1.43 -9.80
N TYR A 11 -11.93 2.23 -9.72
CA TYR A 11 -10.75 2.12 -10.58
C TYR A 11 -9.52 1.54 -9.86
N GLY A 12 -9.64 1.10 -8.61
CA GLY A 12 -8.50 0.64 -7.80
C GLY A 12 -7.69 -0.47 -8.47
N GLU A 13 -8.36 -1.46 -9.07
CA GLU A 13 -7.69 -2.56 -9.79
C GLU A 13 -6.93 -2.07 -11.04
N VAL A 14 -7.48 -1.08 -11.75
CA VAL A 14 -6.83 -0.46 -12.91
C VAL A 14 -5.59 0.32 -12.46
N PHE A 15 -5.70 1.08 -11.38
CA PHE A 15 -4.59 1.83 -10.80
C PHE A 15 -3.50 0.90 -10.28
N PHE A 16 -3.87 -0.20 -9.62
CA PHE A 16 -2.92 -1.22 -9.18
C PHE A 16 -2.17 -1.82 -10.37
N ALA A 17 -2.88 -2.28 -11.40
CA ALA A 17 -2.26 -2.86 -12.59
C ALA A 17 -1.34 -1.87 -13.30
N PHE A 18 -1.77 -0.61 -13.42
CA PHE A 18 -0.98 0.46 -14.00
C PHE A 18 0.31 0.70 -13.20
N SER A 19 0.20 0.95 -11.89
CA SER A 19 1.35 1.17 -11.00
C SER A 19 2.30 -0.03 -10.99
N ALA A 20 1.77 -1.25 -10.91
CA ALA A 20 2.55 -2.48 -10.94
C ALA A 20 3.31 -2.69 -12.25
N SER A 21 2.77 -2.20 -13.37
CA SER A 21 3.47 -2.21 -14.67
C SER A 21 4.53 -1.12 -14.79
N ALA A 22 4.27 0.06 -14.22
CA ALA A 22 5.15 1.23 -14.36
C ALA A 22 6.38 1.14 -13.43
N ILE A 23 6.19 0.78 -12.17
CA ILE A 23 7.26 0.78 -11.14
C ILE A 23 8.51 -0.02 -11.55
N PRO A 24 8.40 -1.26 -12.09
CA PRO A 24 9.57 -2.03 -12.52
C PRO A 24 10.33 -1.44 -13.72
N LEU A 25 9.69 -0.55 -14.50
CA LEU A 25 10.33 0.09 -15.65
C LEU A 25 11.22 1.28 -15.24
N ILE A 26 10.93 1.89 -14.08
CA ILE A 26 11.57 3.14 -13.64
C ILE A 26 12.46 2.97 -12.39
N LEU A 27 12.24 1.94 -11.57
CA LEU A 27 13.01 1.70 -10.34
C LEU A 27 13.88 0.43 -10.45
N PRO A 28 15.03 0.38 -9.75
CA PRO A 28 15.84 -0.83 -9.65
C PRO A 28 15.04 -2.00 -9.07
N ARG A 29 15.33 -3.22 -9.56
CA ARG A 29 14.59 -4.44 -9.21
C ARG A 29 14.38 -4.64 -7.70
N SER A 30 15.42 -4.44 -6.89
CA SER A 30 15.33 -4.63 -5.42
C SER A 30 14.33 -3.68 -4.79
N TYR A 31 14.39 -2.39 -5.13
CA TYR A 31 13.50 -1.37 -4.62
C TYR A 31 12.07 -1.53 -5.15
N ALA A 32 11.93 -1.76 -6.46
CA ALA A 32 10.64 -2.05 -7.10
C ALA A 32 9.94 -3.24 -6.42
N THR A 33 10.69 -4.30 -6.12
CA THR A 33 10.17 -5.49 -5.41
C THR A 33 9.66 -5.11 -4.03
N ALA A 34 10.44 -4.36 -3.24
CA ALA A 34 10.02 -3.92 -1.91
C ALA A 34 8.74 -3.07 -1.96
N LEU A 35 8.67 -2.11 -2.88
CA LEU A 35 7.53 -1.20 -3.01
C LEU A 35 6.26 -1.93 -3.45
N LEU A 36 6.35 -2.81 -4.45
CA LEU A 36 5.20 -3.58 -4.92
C LEU A 36 4.73 -4.62 -3.89
N LEU A 37 5.65 -5.20 -3.11
CA LEU A 37 5.28 -6.07 -2.00
C LEU A 37 4.59 -5.29 -0.88
N ALA A 38 5.04 -4.06 -0.57
CA ALA A 38 4.34 -3.22 0.40
C ALA A 38 2.92 -2.92 -0.07
N MET A 39 2.71 -2.52 -1.33
CA MET A 39 1.36 -2.36 -1.88
C MET A 39 0.53 -3.65 -1.76
N ALA A 40 1.02 -4.78 -2.29
CA ALA A 40 0.21 -5.99 -2.34
C ALA A 40 -0.04 -6.62 -0.95
N ILE A 41 0.98 -6.70 -0.11
CA ILE A 41 0.93 -7.40 1.19
C ILE A 41 0.42 -6.47 2.29
N SER A 42 0.95 -5.26 2.40
CA SER A 42 0.57 -4.34 3.47
C SER A 42 -0.87 -3.86 3.32
N ASP A 43 -1.35 -3.59 2.10
CA ASP A 43 -2.77 -3.28 1.86
C ASP A 43 -3.67 -4.51 2.10
N GLY A 44 -3.22 -5.70 1.68
CA GLY A 44 -3.94 -6.94 1.94
C GLY A 44 -4.14 -7.21 3.44
N VAL A 45 -3.08 -7.06 4.24
CA VAL A 45 -3.14 -7.20 5.71
C VAL A 45 -4.01 -6.11 6.33
N THR A 46 -3.93 -4.89 5.83
CA THR A 46 -4.80 -3.77 6.25
C THR A 46 -6.27 -4.09 6.02
N GLY A 47 -6.62 -4.62 4.86
CA GLY A 47 -7.96 -5.07 4.51
C GLY A 47 -8.47 -6.17 5.43
N ILE A 48 -7.63 -7.18 5.72
CA ILE A 48 -7.96 -8.28 6.63
C ILE A 48 -8.25 -7.76 8.05
N ILE A 49 -7.36 -6.93 8.61
CA ILE A 49 -7.51 -6.39 9.96
C ILE A 49 -8.77 -5.52 10.06
N ARG A 50 -8.99 -4.63 9.08
CA ARG A 50 -10.19 -3.78 9.03
C ARG A 50 -11.47 -4.64 8.92
N HIS A 51 -11.45 -5.69 8.09
CA HIS A 51 -12.59 -6.61 7.97
C HIS A 51 -12.96 -7.25 9.31
N PHE A 52 -11.98 -7.84 10.02
CA PHE A 52 -12.24 -8.46 11.32
C PHE A 52 -12.68 -7.45 12.38
N TYR A 53 -12.08 -6.25 12.38
CA TYR A 53 -12.44 -5.18 13.32
C TYR A 53 -13.89 -4.73 13.14
N PHE A 54 -14.30 -4.35 11.91
CA PHE A 54 -15.66 -3.86 11.67
C PHE A 54 -16.72 -4.95 11.78
N LYS A 55 -16.41 -6.19 11.36
CA LYS A 55 -17.29 -7.35 11.53
C LYS A 55 -17.58 -7.60 13.01
N ARG A 56 -16.56 -7.50 13.88
CA ARG A 56 -16.73 -7.65 15.35
C ARG A 56 -17.56 -6.53 15.98
N HIS A 57 -17.58 -5.35 15.37
CA HIS A 57 -18.27 -4.17 15.90
C HIS A 57 -19.62 -3.84 15.21
N GLY A 58 -20.13 -4.74 14.35
CA GLY A 58 -21.46 -4.59 13.74
C GLY A 58 -21.58 -3.45 12.71
N PHE A 59 -20.46 -2.90 12.23
CA PHE A 59 -20.46 -1.84 11.23
C PHE A 59 -20.37 -2.41 9.81
N ASN A 60 -20.99 -1.70 8.87
CA ASN A 60 -20.89 -2.03 7.44
C ASN A 60 -19.42 -1.85 7.00
N VAL A 61 -18.76 -2.96 6.66
CA VAL A 61 -17.30 -3.10 6.52
C VAL A 61 -16.71 -2.24 5.40
N LYS A 62 -17.54 -1.69 4.52
CA LYS A 62 -17.11 -1.39 3.15
C LYS A 62 -16.20 -0.18 2.96
N LEU A 63 -16.10 0.82 3.84
CA LEU A 63 -15.42 2.09 3.45
C LEU A 63 -14.75 2.90 4.58
N ARG A 64 -14.57 2.37 5.79
CA ARG A 64 -13.93 3.15 6.87
C ARG A 64 -12.47 2.74 7.08
N LYS A 65 -11.55 3.69 6.92
CA LYS A 65 -10.17 3.53 7.40
C LYS A 65 -10.18 3.54 8.93
N HIS A 66 -9.39 2.65 9.52
CA HIS A 66 -9.20 2.56 10.96
C HIS A 66 -7.72 2.38 11.28
N TRP A 67 -7.27 2.98 12.39
CA TRP A 67 -5.86 3.02 12.79
C TRP A 67 -5.26 1.62 12.98
N THR A 68 -6.07 0.63 13.35
CA THR A 68 -5.61 -0.77 13.48
C THR A 68 -5.15 -1.36 12.15
N GLY A 69 -5.79 -0.98 11.04
CA GLY A 69 -5.34 -1.36 9.70
C GLY A 69 -3.99 -0.72 9.37
N SER A 70 -3.83 0.58 9.65
CA SER A 70 -2.58 1.31 9.41
C SER A 70 -1.41 0.79 10.26
N LEU A 71 -1.68 0.29 11.46
CA LEU A 71 -0.66 -0.43 12.26
C LEU A 71 -0.22 -1.72 11.56
N GLY A 72 -1.15 -2.49 11.01
CA GLY A 72 -0.86 -3.68 10.21
C GLY A 72 -0.04 -3.36 8.95
N TYR A 73 -0.39 -2.28 8.26
CA TYR A 73 0.40 -1.75 7.15
C TYR A 73 1.83 -1.46 7.60
N LEU A 74 2.00 -0.67 8.66
CA LEU A 74 3.31 -0.22 9.13
C LEU A 74 4.21 -1.40 9.50
N VAL A 75 3.70 -2.36 10.28
CA VAL A 75 4.48 -3.54 10.71
C VAL A 75 4.95 -4.36 9.50
N THR A 76 4.06 -4.63 8.56
CA THR A 76 4.41 -5.42 7.37
C THR A 76 5.36 -4.68 6.43
N ALA A 77 5.14 -3.38 6.21
CA ALA A 77 6.04 -2.55 5.41
C ALA A 77 7.44 -2.43 6.03
N VAL A 78 7.54 -2.34 7.37
CA VAL A 78 8.83 -2.39 8.09
C VAL A 78 9.53 -3.72 7.83
N ILE A 79 8.83 -4.85 7.98
CA ILE A 79 9.41 -6.19 7.73
C ILE A 79 9.95 -6.28 6.29
N ILE A 80 9.15 -5.84 5.31
CA ILE A 80 9.55 -5.83 3.89
C ILE A 80 10.79 -4.94 3.70
N ALA A 81 10.81 -3.74 4.27
CA ALA A 81 11.96 -2.84 4.18
C ALA A 81 13.23 -3.45 4.78
N PHE A 82 13.13 -4.17 5.91
CA PHE A 82 14.27 -4.85 6.51
C PHE A 82 14.82 -5.99 5.67
N ILE A 83 13.96 -6.71 4.94
CA ILE A 83 14.35 -7.83 4.07
C ILE A 83 14.94 -7.35 2.74
N PHE A 84 14.35 -6.33 2.11
CA PHE A 84 14.62 -6.00 0.70
C PHE A 84 15.40 -4.70 0.46
N LEU A 85 15.37 -3.75 1.38
CA LEU A 85 16.04 -2.46 1.20
C LEU A 85 17.45 -2.50 1.83
N ASP A 86 18.41 -1.91 1.13
CA ASP A 86 19.77 -1.66 1.62
C ASP A 86 19.88 -0.20 2.08
N ALA A 87 19.20 0.11 3.19
CA ALA A 87 19.17 1.42 3.81
C ALA A 87 19.42 1.30 5.33
N SER A 88 19.74 2.41 5.98
CA SER A 88 19.84 2.46 7.44
C SER A 88 18.52 2.02 8.10
N ALA A 89 18.59 1.48 9.32
CA ALA A 89 17.39 1.06 10.06
C ALA A 89 16.37 2.21 10.19
N MET A 90 16.85 3.43 10.43
CA MET A 90 16.01 4.63 10.50
C MET A 90 15.39 4.97 9.13
N GLY A 91 16.12 4.82 8.03
CA GLY A 91 15.60 4.98 6.68
C GLY A 91 14.50 3.97 6.34
N LYS A 92 14.67 2.71 6.74
CA LYS A 92 13.67 1.64 6.55
C LYS A 92 12.37 1.93 7.31
N ILE A 93 12.48 2.36 8.56
CA ILE A 93 11.33 2.72 9.39
C ILE A 93 10.65 3.97 8.83
N GLY A 94 11.43 4.99 8.43
CA GLY A 94 10.92 6.21 7.80
C GLY A 94 10.18 5.93 6.50
N TRP A 95 10.73 5.05 5.65
CA TRP A 95 10.10 4.60 4.41
C TRP A 95 8.73 3.95 4.68
N ALA A 96 8.68 2.99 5.59
CA ALA A 96 7.43 2.31 5.95
C ALA A 96 6.39 3.27 6.56
N ALA A 97 6.82 4.22 7.39
CA ALA A 97 5.94 5.23 7.98
C ALA A 97 5.34 6.16 6.91
N LEU A 98 6.15 6.62 5.96
CA LEU A 98 5.69 7.50 4.88
C LEU A 98 4.75 6.78 3.91
N LEU A 99 5.00 5.51 3.60
CA LEU A 99 4.06 4.69 2.83
C LEU A 99 2.74 4.46 3.56
N MET A 100 2.77 4.20 4.87
CA MET A 100 1.55 4.07 5.67
C MET A 100 0.73 5.37 5.69
N LEU A 101 1.39 6.53 5.73
CA LEU A 101 0.71 7.82 5.60
C LEU A 101 0.10 8.01 4.21
N ALA A 102 0.78 7.55 3.16
CA ALA A 102 0.28 7.55 1.78
C ALA A 102 -0.93 6.62 1.58
N GLU A 103 -0.95 5.46 2.26
CA GLU A 103 -2.14 4.60 2.34
C GLU A 103 -3.26 5.28 3.12
N TYR A 104 -2.95 5.91 4.27
CA TYR A 104 -3.98 6.40 5.18
C TYR A 104 -4.74 7.63 4.65
N GLN A 105 -4.08 8.50 3.88
CA GLN A 105 -4.70 9.74 3.41
C GLN A 105 -5.99 9.51 2.57
N PRO A 106 -6.94 10.46 2.56
CA PRO A 106 -8.24 10.28 1.89
C PRO A 106 -8.36 10.96 0.50
N TRP A 107 -7.30 11.59 0.00
CA TRP A 107 -7.31 12.44 -1.19
C TRP A 107 -7.08 11.69 -2.50
N LEU A 108 -6.22 10.67 -2.48
CA LEU A 108 -5.82 9.88 -3.65
C LEU A 108 -5.99 8.38 -3.37
N ASP A 109 -6.32 7.60 -4.40
CA ASP A 109 -6.34 6.13 -4.30
C ASP A 109 -4.98 5.60 -3.85
N ASP A 110 -4.97 4.66 -2.92
CA ASP A 110 -3.75 4.07 -2.34
C ASP A 110 -2.89 3.38 -3.42
N ASN A 111 -3.52 2.79 -4.44
CA ASN A 111 -2.84 2.16 -5.56
C ASN A 111 -2.13 3.15 -6.49
N LEU A 112 -2.35 4.46 -6.31
CA LEU A 112 -1.57 5.53 -6.95
C LEU A 112 -0.67 6.25 -5.94
N ALA A 113 -1.18 6.55 -4.75
CA ALA A 113 -0.49 7.32 -3.73
C ALA A 113 0.77 6.61 -3.20
N VAL A 114 0.64 5.33 -2.83
CA VAL A 114 1.76 4.53 -2.30
C VAL A 114 2.88 4.39 -3.33
N PRO A 115 2.64 3.96 -4.59
CA PRO A 115 3.71 3.85 -5.57
C PRO A 115 4.32 5.20 -5.96
N LEU A 116 3.53 6.28 -5.99
CA LEU A 116 4.06 7.62 -6.26
C LEU A 116 4.98 8.09 -5.12
N VAL A 117 4.52 8.00 -3.87
CA VAL A 117 5.33 8.37 -2.70
C VAL A 117 6.57 7.48 -2.62
N GLY A 118 6.42 6.17 -2.79
CA GLY A 118 7.55 5.23 -2.83
C GLY A 118 8.57 5.58 -3.91
N SER A 119 8.12 5.97 -5.10
CA SER A 119 9.02 6.41 -6.17
C SER A 119 9.76 7.70 -5.83
N VAL A 120 9.11 8.64 -5.13
CA VAL A 120 9.78 9.87 -4.65
C VAL A 120 10.78 9.55 -3.54
N LEU A 121 10.45 8.64 -2.63
CA LEU A 121 11.35 8.21 -1.55
C LEU A 121 12.61 7.51 -2.06
N PHE A 122 12.55 6.89 -3.25
CA PHE A 122 13.74 6.35 -3.91
C PHE A 122 14.80 7.42 -4.19
N LEU A 123 14.42 8.69 -4.39
CA LEU A 123 15.38 9.78 -4.59
C LEU A 123 16.20 10.10 -3.32
N LEU A 124 15.75 9.59 -2.16
CA LEU A 124 16.37 9.76 -0.86
C LEU A 124 16.99 8.46 -0.33
N TYR A 125 16.91 7.39 -1.11
CA TYR A 125 17.33 6.02 -0.77
C TYR A 125 18.82 5.80 -1.01
#